data_AF-A0A822BH92-F1
#
_entry.id   AF-A0A822BH92-F1
#
_cell.length_a   1.000
_cell.length_b   1.000
_cell.length_c   1.000
_cell.angle_alpha   90.00
_cell.angle_beta   90.00
_cell.angle_gamma   90.00
#
_symmetry.space_group_name_H-M   'P 1'
#
loop_
_entity.id
_entity.type
_entity.pdbx_description
1 polymer ?
#
loop_
_entity_poly.entity_id
_entity_poly.type
_entity_poly.pdbx_seq_one_letter_code
_entity_poly.pdbx_strand_id
1 'polypeptide(L)'
;MIVKGDDRLSKEAQYNATMLMNILLLCASLSSRQVLEIHRLTNEAFNWLCAAQSLEKPITQMTLNTFHYADVSAKNVTLARNYAGQCKQVLCRLEHCTLRKVTTNTAIYYDPVPQETVISEDQEWINTYYEMPDQDIKNISQWLLRIELDKKCMTDRELTMEQISEKIYQGFGDCRNVIFNDDNAEKLVLRIRASDQINLSTEEEQNDIRHMDDNTFLQCLQSVMLSDLTLQGIEGISKVYMIRPIFDDTQKRIQINHNGEIEKNC
;
A
#
# COMPACT_ATOMS: atom_id res chain seq x y z
N MET A 1 32.24 38.42 -4.46
CA MET A 1 31.59 38.13 -5.76
C MET A 1 31.93 36.69 -6.14
N ILE A 2 30.93 35.85 -6.41
CA ILE A 2 31.07 34.39 -6.63
C ILE A 2 31.03 34.07 -8.14
N VAL A 3 30.04 34.59 -8.85
CA VAL A 3 29.89 34.57 -10.31
C VAL A 3 30.41 35.89 -10.87
N LYS A 4 31.31 35.83 -11.85
CA LYS A 4 31.89 37.00 -12.52
C LYS A 4 31.15 37.23 -13.84
N GLY A 5 30.70 38.45 -14.07
CA GLY A 5 30.04 38.85 -15.32
C GLY A 5 29.07 40.00 -15.10
N ASP A 6 29.03 40.93 -16.04
CA ASP A 6 28.13 42.09 -15.99
C ASP A 6 26.83 41.89 -16.78
N ASP A 7 26.72 40.76 -17.46
CA ASP A 7 25.52 40.34 -18.17
C ASP A 7 24.36 40.02 -17.20
N ARG A 8 23.13 40.10 -17.73
CA ARG A 8 21.92 39.96 -16.93
C ARG A 8 21.84 38.61 -16.21
N LEU A 9 22.29 37.53 -16.85
CA LEU A 9 22.26 36.19 -16.29
C LEU A 9 23.30 36.00 -15.18
N SER A 10 24.52 36.49 -15.38
CA SER A 10 25.56 36.44 -14.34
C SER A 10 25.17 37.22 -13.07
N LYS A 11 24.45 38.34 -13.21
CA LYS A 11 23.94 39.12 -12.08
C LYS A 11 22.85 38.37 -11.31
N GLU A 12 21.93 37.70 -12.01
CA GLU A 12 20.87 36.89 -11.39
C GLU A 12 21.45 35.65 -10.69
N ALA A 13 22.40 34.97 -11.33
CA ALA A 13 23.13 33.86 -10.74
C ALA A 13 23.91 34.28 -9.49
N GLN A 14 24.56 35.46 -9.53
CA GLN A 14 25.26 36.03 -8.38
C GLN A 14 24.29 36.37 -7.24
N TYR A 15 23.13 36.96 -7.55
CA TYR A 15 22.10 37.30 -6.58
C TYR A 15 21.59 36.04 -5.85
N ASN A 16 21.19 35.00 -6.59
CA ASN A 16 20.70 33.74 -6.03
C ASN A 16 21.77 33.03 -5.18
N ALA A 17 23.03 33.02 -5.64
CA ALA A 17 24.15 32.42 -4.92
C ALA A 17 24.46 33.12 -3.59
N THR A 18 24.17 34.42 -3.46
CA THR A 18 24.40 35.19 -2.23
C THR A 18 23.14 35.47 -1.41
N MET A 19 21.97 35.03 -1.85
CA MET A 19 20.69 35.43 -1.27
C MET A 19 20.59 35.09 0.22
N LEU A 20 20.87 33.85 0.62
CA LEU A 20 20.80 33.42 2.02
C LEU A 20 21.82 34.17 2.90
N MET A 21 23.05 34.31 2.41
CA MET A 21 24.11 35.04 3.12
C MET A 21 23.73 36.50 3.32
N ASN A 22 23.21 37.17 2.29
CA ASN A 22 22.79 38.57 2.37
C ASN A 22 21.63 38.75 3.37
N ILE A 23 20.66 37.83 3.40
CA ILE A 23 19.54 37.86 4.36
C ILE A 23 20.05 37.74 5.81
N LEU A 24 20.97 36.79 6.08
CA LEU A 24 21.52 36.58 7.42
C LEU A 24 22.39 37.75 7.89
N LEU A 25 23.25 38.27 7.01
CA LEU A 25 24.18 39.34 7.37
C LEU A 25 23.47 40.68 7.53
N LEU A 26 22.70 41.13 6.53
CA LEU A 26 22.14 42.49 6.52
C LEU A 26 20.84 42.59 7.30
N CYS A 27 19.92 41.63 7.13
CA CYS A 27 18.58 41.75 7.69
C CYS A 27 18.49 41.16 9.10
N ALA A 28 19.17 40.03 9.36
CA ALA A 28 19.09 39.37 10.65
C ALA A 28 20.12 39.89 11.66
N SER A 29 21.40 40.01 11.28
CA SER A 29 22.52 40.21 12.22
C SER A 29 23.06 41.65 12.30
N LEU A 30 23.05 42.40 11.19
CA LEU A 30 23.57 43.77 11.12
C LEU A 30 22.46 44.80 10.79
N SER A 31 21.22 44.51 11.19
CA SER A 31 20.14 45.48 11.07
C SER A 31 20.42 46.72 11.94
N SER A 32 19.96 47.90 11.52
CA SER A 32 20.23 49.17 12.21
C SER A 32 19.91 49.12 13.70
N ARG A 33 18.81 48.43 14.06
CA ARG A 33 18.43 48.20 15.44
C ARG A 33 19.42 47.31 16.20
N GLN A 34 19.87 46.20 15.61
CA GLN A 34 20.84 45.32 16.27
C GLN A 34 22.21 46.00 16.45
N VAL A 35 22.66 46.75 15.45
CA VAL A 35 23.94 47.47 15.48
C VAL A 35 23.95 48.56 16.56
N LEU A 36 22.84 49.31 16.71
CA LEU A 36 22.74 50.42 17.64
C LEU A 36 22.33 50.01 19.06
N GLU A 37 21.38 49.07 19.21
CA GLU A 37 20.81 48.73 20.53
C GLU A 37 21.52 47.55 21.20
N ILE A 38 21.77 46.47 20.44
CA ILE A 38 22.33 45.22 20.97
C ILE A 38 23.86 45.29 20.99
N HIS A 39 24.47 45.46 19.83
CA HIS A 39 25.93 45.40 19.68
C HIS A 39 26.63 46.72 19.97
N ARG A 40 25.91 47.85 19.87
CA ARG A 40 26.40 49.22 20.15
C ARG A 40 27.74 49.51 19.48
N LEU A 41 27.86 49.14 18.20
CA LEU A 41 29.14 49.23 17.48
C LEU A 41 29.52 50.69 17.22
N THR A 42 30.81 51.00 17.38
CA THR A 42 31.39 52.25 16.92
C THR A 42 31.67 52.19 15.41
N ASN A 43 31.77 53.36 14.76
CA ASN A 43 32.03 53.44 13.32
C ASN A 43 33.33 52.72 12.91
N GLU A 44 34.37 52.77 13.75
CA GLU A 44 35.64 52.09 13.49
C GLU A 44 35.50 50.56 13.57
N ALA A 45 34.80 50.05 14.59
CA ALA A 45 34.55 48.62 14.74
C ALA A 45 33.67 48.06 13.61
N PHE A 46 32.67 48.84 13.16
CA PHE A 46 31.81 48.47 12.03
C PHE A 46 32.59 48.42 10.71
N ASN A 47 33.43 49.43 10.44
CA ASN A 47 34.27 49.45 9.24
C ASN A 47 35.27 48.29 9.21
N TRP A 48 35.83 47.93 10.36
CA TRP A 48 36.70 46.76 10.47
C TRP A 48 35.98 45.44 10.16
N LEU A 49 34.74 45.27 10.65
CA LEU A 49 33.93 44.08 10.39
C LEU A 49 33.61 43.91 8.89
N CYS A 50 33.25 45.00 8.20
CA CYS A 50 33.02 44.98 6.76
C CYS A 50 34.29 44.62 5.97
N ALA A 51 35.47 44.99 6.49
CA ALA A 51 36.75 44.63 5.89
C ALA A 51 37.11 43.15 6.11
N ALA A 52 36.86 42.60 7.30
CA ALA A 52 37.19 41.21 7.67
C ALA A 52 36.35 40.17 6.89
N GLN A 53 35.06 40.44 6.65
CA GLN A 53 34.18 39.54 5.87
C GLN A 53 34.59 39.39 4.39
N SER A 54 35.40 40.30 3.86
CA SER A 54 35.92 40.20 2.49
C SER A 54 37.07 39.18 2.34
N LEU A 55 37.60 38.62 3.44
CA LEU A 55 38.81 37.79 3.45
C LEU A 55 38.59 36.30 3.79
N GLU A 56 37.40 35.86 4.20
CA GLU A 56 37.15 34.45 4.51
C GLU A 56 36.19 33.79 3.51
N LYS A 57 36.69 32.81 2.76
CA LYS A 57 35.89 31.91 1.91
C LYS A 57 35.49 30.67 2.73
N PRO A 58 34.21 30.27 2.80
CA PRO A 58 33.80 29.02 3.43
C PRO A 58 33.96 27.88 2.43
N ILE A 59 35.16 27.31 2.33
CA ILE A 59 35.42 26.09 1.52
C ILE A 59 35.80 24.88 2.40
N THR A 60 36.05 25.06 3.69
CA THR A 60 36.59 24.00 4.57
C THR A 60 35.56 23.24 5.41
N GLN A 61 34.25 23.39 5.15
CA GLN A 61 33.20 22.63 5.86
C GLN A 61 32.34 21.75 4.93
N MET A 62 32.92 21.26 3.82
CA MET A 62 32.30 20.28 2.92
C MET A 62 33.16 19.02 2.75
N THR A 63 33.58 18.40 3.85
CA THR A 63 34.27 17.10 3.79
C THR A 63 34.07 16.23 5.03
N LEU A 64 32.90 16.32 5.68
CA LEU A 64 32.59 15.40 6.79
C LEU A 64 31.10 15.08 6.97
N ASN A 65 30.32 14.95 5.88
CA ASN A 65 28.90 14.54 5.96
C ASN A 65 28.52 13.46 4.92
N THR A 66 29.35 12.40 4.81
CA THR A 66 29.04 11.27 3.90
C THR A 66 28.83 9.94 4.64
N PHE A 67 28.97 9.85 5.96
CA PHE A 67 28.90 8.58 6.70
C PHE A 67 27.70 8.38 7.64
N HIS A 68 26.80 9.36 7.80
CA HIS A 68 25.68 9.25 8.75
C HIS A 68 24.30 8.92 8.12
N TYR A 69 24.20 8.68 6.81
CA TYR A 69 22.92 8.37 6.14
C TYR A 69 22.72 6.89 5.77
N ALA A 70 23.43 5.97 6.42
CA ALA A 70 23.37 4.55 6.10
C ALA A 70 22.09 3.82 6.57
N ASP A 71 21.17 4.48 7.30
CA ASP A 71 20.16 3.75 8.08
C ASP A 71 18.69 4.00 7.71
N VAL A 72 18.36 4.29 6.45
CA VAL A 72 16.95 4.36 6.03
C VAL A 72 16.72 3.62 4.71
N SER A 73 16.76 2.29 4.77
CA SER A 73 16.52 1.40 3.61
C SER A 73 15.03 1.20 3.27
N ALA A 74 14.12 2.00 3.81
CA ALA A 74 12.69 1.93 3.51
C ALA A 74 12.23 3.21 2.79
N LYS A 75 11.51 3.04 1.68
CA LYS A 75 10.71 4.14 1.11
C LYS A 75 9.58 4.42 2.09
N ASN A 76 9.70 5.50 2.84
CA ASN A 76 8.79 5.82 3.95
C ASN A 76 7.58 6.60 3.45
N VAL A 77 6.37 6.12 3.80
CA VAL A 77 5.13 6.88 3.70
C VAL A 77 4.76 7.30 5.11
N THR A 78 4.78 8.61 5.37
CA THR A 78 4.52 9.20 6.69
C THR A 78 3.07 9.64 6.79
N LEU A 79 2.31 9.15 7.77
CA LEU A 79 0.93 9.59 8.02
C LEU A 79 0.64 9.75 9.52
N ALA A 80 -0.09 10.82 9.85
CA ALA A 80 -0.34 11.32 11.20
C ALA A 80 -1.41 10.51 11.96
N ARG A 81 -1.28 10.48 13.30
CA ARG A 81 -2.11 9.69 14.24
C ARG A 81 -3.61 9.97 14.19
N ASN A 82 -4.01 11.15 13.72
CA ASN A 82 -5.40 11.60 13.71
C ASN A 82 -6.27 10.88 12.67
N TYR A 83 -5.66 10.05 11.81
CA TYR A 83 -6.32 9.35 10.71
C TYR A 83 -6.11 7.84 10.76
N ALA A 84 -5.97 7.24 11.95
CA ALA A 84 -5.63 5.81 12.10
C ALA A 84 -6.51 4.87 11.24
N GLY A 85 -7.82 5.10 11.18
CA GLY A 85 -8.73 4.33 10.32
C GLY A 85 -8.45 4.52 8.82
N GLN A 86 -8.26 5.75 8.36
CA GLN A 86 -7.93 6.03 6.96
C GLN A 86 -6.53 5.52 6.59
N CYS A 87 -5.58 5.53 7.52
CA CYS A 87 -4.25 4.96 7.31
C CYS A 87 -4.32 3.44 7.15
N LYS A 88 -5.16 2.77 7.94
CA LYS A 88 -5.40 1.32 7.78
C LYS A 88 -5.98 1.02 6.41
N GLN A 89 -6.97 1.78 5.95
CA GLN A 89 -7.55 1.63 4.60
C GLN A 89 -6.50 1.80 3.48
N VAL A 90 -5.65 2.82 3.59
CA VAL A 90 -4.55 3.04 2.64
C VAL A 90 -3.55 1.88 2.67
N LEU A 91 -3.22 1.38 3.87
CA LEU A 91 -2.33 0.23 4.03
C LEU A 91 -2.90 -1.01 3.32
N CYS A 92 -4.17 -1.34 3.57
CA CYS A 92 -4.84 -2.47 2.92
C CYS A 92 -4.83 -2.32 1.40
N ARG A 93 -5.00 -1.10 0.88
CA ARG A 93 -5.03 -0.82 -0.57
C ARG A 93 -3.65 -0.88 -1.24
N LEU A 94 -2.56 -0.70 -0.50
CA LEU A 94 -1.21 -0.76 -1.03
C LEU A 94 -0.62 -2.16 -0.96
N GLU A 95 -0.84 -2.88 0.14
CA GLU A 95 -0.24 -4.20 0.32
C GLU A 95 -0.85 -5.23 -0.63
N HIS A 96 0.00 -5.90 -1.41
CA HIS A 96 -0.44 -6.98 -2.27
C HIS A 96 -0.94 -8.18 -1.46
N CYS A 97 -2.23 -8.46 -1.58
CA CYS A 97 -2.88 -9.59 -0.97
C CYS A 97 -3.42 -10.53 -2.05
N THR A 98 -2.82 -11.72 -2.13
CA THR A 98 -3.33 -12.84 -2.93
C THR A 98 -4.23 -13.73 -2.07
N LEU A 99 -5.07 -14.54 -2.71
CA LEU A 99 -5.92 -15.50 -2.01
C LEU A 99 -5.11 -16.44 -1.10
N ARG A 100 -3.91 -16.87 -1.53
CA ARG A 100 -3.00 -17.68 -0.71
C ARG A 100 -2.66 -17.09 0.65
N LYS A 101 -2.59 -15.77 0.78
CA LYS A 101 -2.26 -15.13 2.08
C LYS A 101 -3.43 -15.20 3.07
N VAL A 102 -4.67 -15.27 2.58
CA VAL A 102 -5.88 -15.29 3.43
C VAL A 102 -6.42 -16.70 3.63
N THR A 103 -5.99 -17.69 2.84
CA THR A 103 -6.42 -19.07 2.94
C THR A 103 -5.65 -19.84 4.00
N THR A 104 -6.40 -20.50 4.90
CA THR A 104 -5.86 -21.42 5.92
C THR A 104 -5.72 -22.83 5.35
N ASN A 105 -6.77 -23.32 4.70
CA ASN A 105 -6.84 -24.70 4.21
C ASN A 105 -7.62 -24.77 2.90
N THR A 106 -7.24 -25.72 2.04
CA THR A 106 -7.92 -26.02 0.78
C THR A 106 -8.00 -27.52 0.62
N ALA A 107 -9.20 -28.03 0.39
CA ALA A 107 -9.41 -29.46 0.17
C ALA A 107 -10.45 -29.68 -0.92
N ILE A 108 -10.23 -30.72 -1.72
CA ILE A 108 -11.16 -31.17 -2.76
C ILE A 108 -11.93 -32.35 -2.19
N TYR A 109 -13.25 -32.27 -2.22
CA TYR A 109 -14.16 -33.30 -1.77
C TYR A 109 -14.96 -33.84 -2.95
N TYR A 110 -15.27 -35.14 -2.89
CA TYR A 110 -16.28 -35.72 -3.76
C TYR A 110 -17.64 -35.58 -3.07
N ASP A 111 -18.51 -34.73 -3.62
CA ASP A 111 -19.79 -34.34 -3.04
C ASP A 111 -20.91 -34.46 -4.10
N PRO A 112 -21.46 -35.67 -4.29
CA PRO A 112 -22.32 -36.01 -5.43
C PRO A 112 -23.67 -35.30 -5.41
N VAL A 113 -24.14 -34.83 -4.24
CA VAL A 113 -25.43 -34.15 -4.10
C VAL A 113 -25.20 -32.78 -3.47
N PRO A 114 -25.41 -31.66 -4.20
CA PRO A 114 -25.18 -30.32 -3.66
C PRO A 114 -25.98 -29.95 -2.41
N GLN A 115 -27.18 -30.53 -2.25
CA GLN A 115 -28.09 -30.27 -1.13
C GLN A 115 -27.75 -31.08 0.13
N GLU A 116 -27.12 -32.25 -0.03
CA GLU A 116 -26.77 -33.14 1.08
C GLU A 116 -25.28 -33.39 1.05
N THR A 117 -24.54 -32.53 1.74
CA THR A 117 -23.08 -32.54 1.70
C THR A 117 -22.53 -33.60 2.64
N VAL A 118 -21.40 -34.20 2.26
CA VAL A 118 -20.66 -35.14 3.11
C VAL A 118 -20.04 -34.45 4.34
N ILE A 119 -19.97 -33.11 4.34
CA ILE A 119 -19.37 -32.31 5.41
C ILE A 119 -20.44 -31.81 6.37
N SER A 120 -20.53 -32.45 7.53
CA SER A 120 -21.56 -32.13 8.53
C SER A 120 -21.52 -30.69 9.05
N GLU A 121 -20.33 -30.08 9.13
CA GLU A 121 -20.16 -28.68 9.59
C GLU A 121 -20.85 -27.67 8.66
N ASP A 122 -20.94 -27.98 7.37
CA ASP A 122 -21.41 -27.03 6.38
C ASP A 122 -22.92 -27.22 6.05
N GLN A 123 -23.53 -28.33 6.50
CA GLN A 123 -24.88 -28.73 6.11
C GLN A 123 -25.96 -27.70 6.50
N GLU A 124 -25.84 -27.07 7.68
CA GLU A 124 -26.85 -26.14 8.18
C GLU A 124 -27.02 -24.93 7.24
N TRP A 125 -25.91 -24.31 6.83
CA TRP A 125 -25.96 -23.11 5.99
C TRP A 125 -26.23 -23.44 4.51
N ILE A 126 -25.85 -24.64 4.06
CA ILE A 126 -26.17 -25.13 2.71
C ILE A 126 -27.66 -25.37 2.56
N ASN A 127 -28.31 -25.95 3.57
CA ASN A 127 -29.75 -26.15 3.57
C ASN A 127 -30.47 -24.80 3.41
N THR A 128 -30.10 -23.80 4.22
CA THR A 128 -30.66 -22.45 4.11
C THR A 128 -30.45 -21.81 2.73
N TYR A 129 -29.30 -22.06 2.09
CA TYR A 129 -29.03 -21.55 0.75
C TYR A 129 -29.96 -22.16 -0.32
N TYR A 130 -30.20 -23.47 -0.26
CA TYR A 130 -31.01 -24.20 -1.23
C TYR A 130 -32.51 -24.30 -0.88
N GLU A 131 -32.95 -23.73 0.24
CA GLU A 131 -34.37 -23.59 0.59
C GLU A 131 -35.15 -22.74 -0.43
N MET A 132 -34.46 -21.88 -1.20
CA MET A 132 -35.04 -21.08 -2.28
C MET A 132 -34.82 -21.79 -3.64
N PRO A 133 -35.88 -22.14 -4.39
CA PRO A 133 -35.82 -23.06 -5.54
C PRO A 133 -35.31 -22.44 -6.86
N ASP A 134 -34.63 -21.30 -6.82
CA ASP A 134 -34.37 -20.47 -8.01
C ASP A 134 -33.10 -20.85 -8.81
N GLN A 135 -32.33 -21.86 -8.40
CA GLN A 135 -31.08 -22.26 -9.07
C GLN A 135 -31.15 -23.62 -9.77
N ASP A 136 -30.63 -23.68 -10.99
CA ASP A 136 -30.49 -24.90 -11.79
C ASP A 136 -29.39 -25.81 -11.23
N ILE A 137 -29.75 -26.70 -10.29
CA ILE A 137 -28.85 -27.65 -9.61
C ILE A 137 -28.29 -28.74 -10.57
N LYS A 138 -28.91 -28.94 -11.73
CA LYS A 138 -28.71 -30.16 -12.55
C LYS A 138 -27.40 -30.25 -13.32
N ASN A 139 -26.69 -29.14 -13.52
CA ASN A 139 -25.50 -29.08 -14.38
C ASN A 139 -24.21 -28.75 -13.61
N ILE A 140 -24.14 -29.15 -12.34
CA ILE A 140 -23.03 -28.82 -11.45
C ILE A 140 -22.19 -30.08 -11.22
N SER A 141 -20.87 -29.94 -11.33
CA SER A 141 -19.94 -31.03 -11.06
C SER A 141 -20.06 -31.55 -9.62
N GLN A 142 -19.82 -32.86 -9.50
CA GLN A 142 -19.83 -33.61 -8.23
C GLN A 142 -18.57 -33.33 -7.40
N TRP A 143 -17.54 -32.73 -7.99
CA TRP A 143 -16.33 -32.35 -7.27
C TRP A 143 -16.47 -30.95 -6.69
N LEU A 144 -16.14 -30.84 -5.40
CA LEU A 144 -16.25 -29.62 -4.61
C LEU A 144 -14.87 -29.17 -4.16
N LEU A 145 -14.48 -27.94 -4.51
CA LEU A 145 -13.32 -27.28 -3.92
C LEU A 145 -13.79 -26.46 -2.71
N ARG A 146 -13.36 -26.86 -1.50
CA ARG A 146 -13.61 -26.14 -0.25
C ARG A 146 -12.36 -25.37 0.16
N ILE A 147 -12.50 -24.06 0.29
CA ILE A 147 -11.46 -23.14 0.72
C ILE A 147 -11.87 -22.57 2.08
N GLU A 148 -11.03 -22.74 3.08
CA GLU A 148 -11.19 -22.18 4.41
C GLU A 148 -10.29 -20.95 4.56
N LEU A 149 -10.87 -19.82 4.95
CA LEU A 149 -10.19 -18.53 5.08
C LEU A 149 -9.93 -18.18 6.54
N ASP A 150 -8.81 -17.49 6.79
CA ASP A 150 -8.46 -17.01 8.12
C ASP A 150 -9.22 -15.72 8.47
N LYS A 151 -10.08 -15.82 9.49
CA LYS A 151 -10.90 -14.70 10.00
C LYS A 151 -10.05 -13.52 10.49
N LYS A 152 -8.85 -13.77 11.04
CA LYS A 152 -7.96 -12.70 11.50
C LYS A 152 -7.44 -11.88 10.33
N CYS A 153 -6.88 -12.56 9.32
CA CYS A 153 -6.41 -11.90 8.11
C CYS A 153 -7.51 -11.15 7.34
N MET A 154 -8.74 -11.67 7.32
CA MET A 154 -9.90 -10.98 6.73
C MET A 154 -10.23 -9.67 7.47
N THR A 155 -10.26 -9.71 8.81
CA THR A 155 -10.57 -8.53 9.66
C THR A 155 -9.45 -7.48 9.60
N ASP A 156 -8.19 -7.91 9.54
CA ASP A 156 -7.05 -7.01 9.44
C ASP A 156 -7.01 -6.27 8.10
N ARG A 157 -7.44 -6.93 7.02
CA ARG A 157 -7.45 -6.37 5.66
C ARG A 157 -8.75 -5.68 5.27
N GLU A 158 -9.78 -5.74 6.12
CA GLU A 158 -11.13 -5.21 5.85
C GLU A 158 -11.76 -5.81 4.58
N LEU A 159 -11.58 -7.12 4.39
CA LEU A 159 -12.15 -7.88 3.28
C LEU A 159 -13.46 -8.56 3.72
N THR A 160 -14.46 -8.58 2.83
CA THR A 160 -15.72 -9.32 3.02
C THR A 160 -15.80 -10.53 2.09
N MET A 161 -16.58 -11.55 2.46
CA MET A 161 -16.76 -12.73 1.59
C MET A 161 -17.40 -12.37 0.25
N GLU A 162 -18.28 -11.37 0.23
CA GLU A 162 -18.88 -10.81 -0.98
C GLU A 162 -17.82 -10.27 -1.94
N GLN A 163 -16.90 -9.41 -1.47
CA GLN A 163 -15.82 -8.87 -2.29
C GLN A 163 -14.91 -9.96 -2.86
N ILE A 164 -14.62 -10.99 -2.08
CA ILE A 164 -13.84 -12.14 -2.54
C ILE A 164 -14.61 -12.88 -3.65
N SER A 165 -15.90 -13.13 -3.46
CA SER A 165 -16.72 -13.79 -4.47
C SER A 165 -16.73 -13.00 -5.79
N GLU A 166 -16.92 -11.68 -5.74
CA GLU A 166 -16.87 -10.81 -6.92
C GLU A 166 -15.51 -10.86 -7.62
N LYS A 167 -14.41 -10.89 -6.86
CA LYS A 167 -13.07 -11.00 -7.43
C LYS A 167 -12.85 -12.34 -8.13
N ILE A 168 -13.40 -13.42 -7.57
CA ILE A 168 -13.36 -14.73 -8.19
C ILE A 168 -14.16 -14.73 -9.48
N TYR A 169 -15.37 -14.16 -9.48
CA TYR A 169 -16.20 -14.02 -10.69
C TYR A 169 -15.53 -13.16 -11.77
N GLN A 170 -14.84 -12.07 -11.38
CA GLN A 170 -14.08 -11.22 -12.31
C GLN A 170 -12.85 -11.93 -12.88
N GLY A 171 -12.14 -12.72 -12.07
CA GLY A 171 -10.94 -13.44 -12.49
C GLY A 171 -11.24 -14.68 -13.33
N PHE A 172 -12.34 -15.37 -13.03
CA PHE A 172 -12.73 -16.64 -13.63
C PHE A 172 -14.18 -16.55 -14.11
N GLY A 173 -14.39 -15.92 -15.28
CA GLY A 173 -15.70 -15.60 -15.86
C GLY A 173 -16.68 -16.77 -16.05
N ASP A 174 -16.21 -18.02 -15.89
CA ASP A 174 -17.00 -19.25 -16.04
C ASP A 174 -17.31 -19.99 -14.72
N CYS A 175 -16.74 -19.57 -13.57
CA CYS A 175 -17.04 -20.18 -12.28
C CYS A 175 -18.36 -19.65 -11.71
N ARG A 176 -19.50 -20.00 -12.31
CA ARG A 176 -20.84 -19.52 -11.88
C ARG A 176 -21.31 -20.05 -10.53
N ASN A 177 -20.67 -21.07 -9.98
CA ASN A 177 -21.10 -21.75 -8.76
C ASN A 177 -20.11 -21.55 -7.60
N VAL A 178 -19.98 -20.29 -7.15
CA VAL A 178 -19.27 -19.96 -5.90
C VAL A 178 -20.30 -19.67 -4.81
N ILE A 179 -20.27 -20.47 -3.75
CA ILE A 179 -21.14 -20.31 -2.58
C ILE A 179 -20.24 -20.05 -1.38
N PHE A 180 -20.65 -19.13 -0.51
CA PHE A 180 -19.93 -18.79 0.71
C PHE A 180 -20.90 -18.72 1.88
N ASN A 181 -20.36 -18.86 3.09
CA ASN A 181 -21.10 -18.65 4.31
C ASN A 181 -21.00 -17.20 4.82
N ASP A 182 -21.81 -16.87 5.81
CA ASP A 182 -21.85 -15.52 6.42
C ASP A 182 -20.51 -15.15 7.09
N ASP A 183 -20.11 -13.87 6.98
CA ASP A 183 -18.91 -13.29 7.59
C ASP A 183 -18.85 -13.51 9.12
N ASN A 184 -19.99 -13.70 9.78
CA ASN A 184 -20.07 -13.92 11.21
C ASN A 184 -19.81 -15.37 11.66
N ALA A 185 -19.77 -16.33 10.74
CA ALA A 185 -19.55 -17.74 11.06
C ALA A 185 -18.21 -18.00 11.79
N GLU A 186 -18.11 -19.13 12.49
CA GLU A 186 -16.88 -19.51 13.21
C GLU A 186 -15.70 -19.75 12.25
N LYS A 187 -15.96 -20.46 11.15
CA LYS A 187 -15.02 -20.70 10.05
C LYS A 187 -15.55 -20.01 8.81
N LEU A 188 -14.72 -19.25 8.11
CA LEU A 188 -15.07 -18.66 6.82
C LEU A 188 -14.79 -19.69 5.73
N VAL A 189 -15.82 -20.12 5.02
CA VAL A 189 -15.74 -21.22 4.05
C VAL A 189 -16.31 -20.76 2.73
N LEU A 190 -15.54 -20.98 1.67
CA LEU A 190 -15.92 -20.74 0.30
C LEU A 190 -15.91 -22.07 -0.47
N ARG A 191 -17.00 -22.34 -1.17
CA ARG A 191 -17.28 -23.56 -1.92
C ARG A 191 -17.36 -23.22 -3.40
N ILE A 192 -16.52 -23.87 -4.21
CA ILE A 192 -16.49 -23.69 -5.66
C ILE A 192 -16.80 -25.02 -6.31
N ARG A 193 -17.76 -25.01 -7.21
CA ARG A 193 -18.03 -26.13 -8.12
C ARG A 193 -17.87 -25.67 -9.56
N ALA A 194 -17.37 -26.55 -10.41
CA ALA A 194 -17.37 -26.33 -11.85
C ALA A 194 -18.77 -26.62 -12.42
N SER A 195 -19.20 -25.88 -13.43
CA SER A 195 -20.43 -26.17 -14.19
C SER A 195 -20.08 -27.05 -15.40
N ASP A 196 -20.91 -28.04 -15.71
CA ASP A 196 -20.68 -29.01 -16.80
C ASP A 196 -20.89 -28.43 -18.21
N GLN A 197 -21.25 -27.15 -18.35
CA GLN A 197 -21.50 -26.54 -19.67
C GLN A 197 -20.26 -26.44 -20.57
N ILE A 198 -19.06 -26.68 -20.05
CA ILE A 198 -17.84 -26.83 -20.87
C ILE A 198 -17.91 -28.09 -21.77
N ASN A 199 -18.73 -29.09 -21.41
CA ASN A 199 -18.78 -30.37 -22.11
C ASN A 199 -19.88 -30.49 -23.19
N LEU A 200 -20.75 -29.49 -23.37
CA LEU A 200 -21.93 -29.58 -24.25
C LEU A 200 -21.80 -28.85 -25.59
N SER A 201 -20.69 -28.14 -25.85
CA SER A 201 -20.50 -27.37 -27.09
C SER A 201 -19.65 -28.07 -28.14
N THR A 202 -19.27 -29.35 -27.97
CA THR A 202 -18.46 -30.06 -28.98
C THR A 202 -18.80 -31.55 -29.05
N GLU A 203 -20.04 -31.88 -29.44
CA GLU A 203 -20.38 -33.26 -29.83
C GLU A 203 -19.87 -33.66 -31.23
N GLU A 204 -19.16 -32.78 -31.94
CA GLU A 204 -18.58 -33.10 -33.24
C GLU A 204 -17.12 -32.66 -33.28
N GLU A 205 -16.23 -33.48 -32.71
CA GLU A 205 -14.91 -33.84 -33.25
C GLU A 205 -13.95 -34.33 -32.13
N GLN A 206 -13.50 -35.58 -32.29
CA GLN A 206 -12.25 -36.14 -31.75
C GLN A 206 -12.27 -36.78 -30.33
N ASN A 207 -12.47 -38.09 -30.38
CA ASN A 207 -12.24 -39.13 -29.37
C ASN A 207 -10.81 -39.26 -28.79
N ASP A 208 -9.93 -38.24 -28.79
CA ASP A 208 -8.51 -38.47 -28.43
C ASP A 208 -7.76 -37.36 -27.66
N ILE A 209 -8.47 -36.42 -27.03
CA ILE A 209 -7.85 -35.50 -26.06
C ILE A 209 -8.53 -35.71 -24.73
N ARG A 210 -7.94 -36.57 -23.91
CA ARG A 210 -8.17 -36.79 -22.47
C ARG A 210 -9.26 -35.89 -21.91
N HIS A 211 -10.38 -36.50 -21.50
CA HIS A 211 -11.09 -36.05 -20.31
C HIS A 211 -10.02 -35.63 -19.30
N MET A 212 -9.82 -34.32 -19.11
CA MET A 212 -8.95 -33.88 -18.04
C MET A 212 -9.75 -34.23 -16.81
N ASP A 213 -9.32 -35.22 -16.02
CA ASP A 213 -10.05 -35.65 -14.84
C ASP A 213 -10.45 -34.40 -14.05
N ASP A 214 -11.74 -34.23 -13.75
CA ASP A 214 -12.27 -33.03 -13.05
C ASP A 214 -11.46 -32.70 -11.78
N ASN A 215 -10.92 -33.72 -11.11
CA ASN A 215 -10.00 -33.58 -10.00
C ASN A 215 -8.69 -32.85 -10.38
N THR A 216 -8.10 -33.21 -11.53
CA THR A 216 -6.92 -32.52 -12.08
C THR A 216 -7.26 -31.08 -12.47
N PHE A 217 -8.46 -30.84 -12.99
CA PHE A 217 -8.95 -29.49 -13.25
C PHE A 217 -9.04 -28.66 -11.98
N LEU A 218 -9.68 -29.18 -10.93
CA LEU A 218 -9.79 -28.47 -9.66
C LEU A 218 -8.45 -28.26 -8.97
N GLN A 219 -7.50 -29.19 -9.09
CA GLN A 219 -6.13 -28.99 -8.60
C GLN A 219 -5.41 -27.85 -9.34
N CYS A 220 -5.58 -27.78 -10.67
CA CYS A 220 -5.04 -26.69 -11.47
C CYS A 220 -5.69 -25.35 -11.08
N LEU A 221 -7.02 -25.32 -11.00
CA LEU A 221 -7.80 -24.16 -10.59
C LEU A 221 -7.37 -23.68 -9.20
N GLN A 222 -7.25 -24.60 -8.24
CA GLN A 222 -6.76 -24.29 -6.89
C GLN A 222 -5.38 -23.64 -6.93
N SER A 223 -4.43 -24.18 -7.71
CA SER A 223 -3.08 -23.62 -7.79
C SER A 223 -3.08 -22.20 -8.36
N VAL A 224 -3.75 -21.99 -9.49
CA VAL A 224 -3.84 -20.69 -10.18
C VAL A 224 -4.56 -19.67 -9.31
N MET A 225 -5.67 -20.06 -8.69
CA MET A 225 -6.45 -19.17 -7.84
C MET A 225 -5.66 -18.74 -6.60
N LEU A 226 -4.84 -19.61 -6.02
CA LEU A 226 -4.00 -19.25 -4.88
C LEU A 226 -2.80 -18.36 -5.27
N SER A 227 -2.18 -18.56 -6.44
CA SER A 227 -1.01 -17.75 -6.85
C SER A 227 -1.39 -16.42 -7.49
N ASP A 228 -2.38 -16.42 -8.39
CA ASP A 228 -2.58 -15.35 -9.37
C ASP A 228 -3.80 -14.49 -9.04
N LEU A 229 -4.74 -14.98 -8.22
CA LEU A 229 -5.90 -14.18 -7.82
C LEU A 229 -5.47 -13.09 -6.82
N THR A 230 -5.43 -11.86 -7.32
CA THR A 230 -5.19 -10.66 -6.53
C THR A 230 -6.51 -10.15 -5.95
N LEU A 231 -6.61 -10.12 -4.63
CA LEU A 231 -7.81 -9.62 -3.95
C LEU A 231 -7.74 -8.09 -3.83
N GLN A 232 -6.61 -7.60 -3.34
CA GLN A 232 -6.34 -6.18 -3.13
C GLN A 232 -4.84 -5.89 -3.18
N GLY A 233 -4.47 -4.65 -3.49
CA GLY A 233 -3.08 -4.19 -3.46
C GLY A 233 -2.45 -3.96 -4.82
N ILE A 234 -1.18 -3.60 -4.79
CA ILE A 234 -0.37 -3.36 -5.99
C ILE A 234 0.69 -4.45 -6.08
N GLU A 235 0.76 -5.14 -7.21
CA GLU A 235 1.80 -6.13 -7.47
C GLU A 235 3.20 -5.56 -7.25
N GLY A 236 4.06 -6.34 -6.59
CA GLY A 236 5.41 -5.93 -6.20
C GLY A 236 5.53 -5.31 -4.80
N ILE A 237 4.43 -4.90 -4.16
CA ILE A 237 4.44 -4.42 -2.76
C ILE A 237 4.08 -5.57 -1.82
N SER A 238 5.09 -6.25 -1.27
CA SER A 238 4.87 -7.45 -0.45
C SER A 238 4.32 -7.16 0.94
N LYS A 239 4.76 -6.06 1.56
CA LYS A 239 4.38 -5.66 2.92
C LYS A 239 4.53 -4.15 3.11
N VAL A 240 3.59 -3.56 3.83
CA VAL A 240 3.57 -2.12 4.15
C VAL A 240 3.60 -1.97 5.66
N TYR A 241 4.39 -1.01 6.14
CA TYR A 241 4.50 -0.73 7.56
C TYR A 241 4.06 0.70 7.84
N MET A 242 3.23 0.87 8.87
CA MET A 242 2.97 2.18 9.45
C MET A 242 4.07 2.48 10.45
N ILE A 243 5.05 3.29 10.02
CA ILE A 243 6.10 3.78 10.90
C ILE A 243 5.69 5.16 11.35
N ARG A 244 5.59 5.37 12.67
CA ARG A 244 5.68 6.73 13.19
C ARG A 244 7.15 7.13 13.09
N PRO A 245 7.50 8.10 12.25
CA PRO A 245 8.87 8.57 12.21
C PRO A 245 9.25 9.11 13.58
N ILE A 246 10.29 8.52 14.17
CA ILE A 246 10.98 9.10 15.33
C ILE A 246 11.84 10.20 14.73
N PHE A 247 11.26 11.38 14.57
CA PHE A 247 11.96 12.48 13.93
C PHE A 247 13.08 13.00 14.83
N ASP A 248 14.31 12.79 14.39
CA ASP A 248 15.29 13.88 14.40
C ASP A 248 14.79 14.97 13.42
N ASP A 249 15.10 16.23 13.70
CA ASP A 249 14.33 17.44 13.31
C ASP A 249 14.12 17.71 11.78
N THR A 250 14.54 16.82 10.89
CA THR A 250 14.67 17.01 9.44
C THR A 250 13.49 16.58 8.58
N GLN A 251 12.54 15.78 9.09
CA GLN A 251 11.42 15.25 8.29
C GLN A 251 10.02 15.60 8.82
N LYS A 252 9.92 16.47 9.84
CA LYS A 252 8.62 16.96 10.33
C LYS A 252 7.95 17.84 9.28
N ARG A 253 6.63 17.73 9.16
CA ARG A 253 5.83 18.64 8.33
C ARG A 253 5.83 20.02 9.00
N ILE A 254 6.49 20.98 8.37
CA ILE A 254 6.56 22.36 8.82
C ILE A 254 5.32 23.10 8.29
N GLN A 255 4.51 23.63 9.21
CA GLN A 255 3.37 24.49 8.89
C GLN A 255 3.59 25.86 9.54
N ILE A 256 3.13 26.91 8.87
CA ILE A 256 3.20 28.28 9.39
C ILE A 256 1.79 28.67 9.82
N ASN A 257 1.65 29.02 11.09
CA ASN A 257 0.38 29.47 11.65
C ASN A 257 -0.02 30.87 11.20
N HIS A 258 -1.27 31.25 11.44
CA HIS A 258 -1.79 32.61 11.22
C HIS A 258 -0.99 33.69 11.97
N ASN A 259 -0.25 33.32 13.02
CA ASN A 259 0.62 34.20 13.80
C ASN A 259 2.08 34.26 13.29
N GLY A 260 2.41 33.55 12.21
CA GLY A 260 3.77 33.48 11.65
C GLY A 260 4.74 32.54 12.40
N GLU A 261 4.25 31.82 13.40
CA GLU A 261 5.02 30.82 14.14
C GLU A 261 5.12 29.52 13.33
N ILE A 262 6.28 28.85 13.47
CA ILE A 262 6.52 27.56 12.84
C ILE A 262 5.96 26.46 13.74
N GLU A 263 4.84 25.87 13.34
CA GLU A 263 4.34 24.64 13.93
C GLU A 263 4.97 23.43 13.24
N LYS A 264 5.60 22.58 14.06
CA LYS A 264 6.08 21.27 13.64
C LYS A 264 5.03 20.24 14.01
N ASN A 265 4.10 19.96 13.09
CA ASN A 265 3.03 18.99 13.33
C ASN A 265 3.50 17.56 12.99
N CYS A 266 3.17 16.62 13.89
CA CYS A 266 3.46 15.19 13.78
C CYS A 266 2.41 14.44 12.94
#